data_AF-E4ZPJ3-F1
#
_entry.id   AF-E4ZPJ3-F1
#
_cell.length_a   1.000
_cell.length_b   1.000
_cell.length_c   1.000
_cell.angle_alpha   90.00
_cell.angle_beta   90.00
_cell.angle_gamma   90.00
#
_symmetry.space_group_name_H-M   'P 1'
#
loop_
_entity.id
_entity.type
_entity.pdbx_description
1 polymer ?
#
loop_
_entity_poly.entity_id
_entity_poly.type
_entity_poly.pdbx_seq_one_letter_code
_entity_poly.pdbx_strand_id
1 'polypeptide(L)'
;MLQRTILRASRQAARRTPAFAPLRQQFVVSRVAATPAIRWYSDAAPAKEGEAAEKKEGETAEKKEDAPSAANDEAAKLKEQIEKKDKEIIELKDKYLRSVADFRNLQERTARETKAAKDFAIQRFARDLVESVDNLDRALGTVPAEKLKSDNADLIALHDGIKMTDTILINTLKKHGLERFDPSETGDKFDPNIHEAVFQAPQPDKEDGCCFHTQQKGFMLNGRVLRPAKVGVVKNA
;
A
#
# COMPACT_ATOMS: atom_id res chain seq x y z
N MET A 1 -2.01 66.76 -40.03
CA MET A 1 -2.61 66.00 -41.16
C MET A 1 -1.48 65.47 -42.02
N LEU A 2 -1.63 64.25 -42.57
CA LEU A 2 -0.66 63.48 -43.38
C LEU A 2 0.52 62.92 -42.55
N GLN A 3 0.98 61.68 -42.67
CA GLN A 3 0.72 60.54 -43.57
C GLN A 3 1.45 59.31 -42.97
N ARG A 4 0.92 58.10 -43.11
CA ARG A 4 1.59 56.96 -43.80
C ARG A 4 0.85 55.64 -43.56
N THR A 5 0.15 55.23 -44.60
CA THR A 5 -0.31 53.89 -44.93
C THR A 5 0.86 52.93 -45.14
N ILE A 6 0.81 51.71 -44.56
CA ILE A 6 1.44 50.52 -45.15
C ILE A 6 0.48 49.32 -45.00
N LEU A 7 0.11 48.77 -46.16
CA LEU A 7 -0.56 47.49 -46.34
C LEU A 7 0.29 46.32 -45.81
N ARG A 8 -0.35 45.30 -45.25
CA ARG A 8 -0.13 43.90 -45.66
C ARG A 8 -1.18 42.97 -45.07
N ALA A 9 -2.09 42.52 -45.94
CA ALA A 9 -2.74 41.23 -45.79
C ALA A 9 -1.70 40.12 -46.03
N SER A 10 -1.71 39.05 -45.22
CA SER A 10 -1.78 37.66 -45.71
C SER A 10 -1.46 36.63 -44.63
N ARG A 11 -2.27 35.56 -44.69
CA ARG A 11 -1.94 34.15 -44.44
C ARG A 11 -1.82 33.61 -43.01
N GLN A 12 -2.86 32.82 -42.70
CA GLN A 12 -2.79 31.42 -42.30
C GLN A 12 -2.13 31.09 -40.95
N ALA A 13 -2.95 30.61 -40.02
CA ALA A 13 -2.81 29.25 -39.48
C ALA A 13 -4.05 28.88 -38.65
N ALA A 14 -4.97 28.16 -39.29
CA ALA A 14 -6.00 27.41 -38.58
C ALA A 14 -5.33 26.37 -37.68
N ARG A 15 -5.35 26.57 -36.36
CA ARG A 15 -4.98 25.52 -35.41
C ARG A 15 -6.19 24.62 -35.21
N ARG A 16 -6.16 23.49 -35.93
CA ARG A 16 -7.01 22.33 -35.73
C ARG A 16 -6.81 21.81 -34.30
N THR A 17 -7.84 21.90 -33.47
CA THR A 17 -7.96 21.14 -32.23
C THR A 17 -8.28 19.68 -32.57
N PRO A 18 -7.53 18.67 -32.11
CA PRO A 18 -8.03 17.30 -32.14
C PRO A 18 -9.00 17.12 -30.98
N ALA A 19 -10.31 17.15 -31.27
CA ALA A 19 -11.32 16.63 -30.37
C ALA A 19 -11.21 15.10 -30.38
N PHE A 20 -10.51 14.54 -29.38
CA PHE A 20 -10.44 13.10 -29.17
C PHE A 20 -11.74 12.66 -28.48
N ALA A 21 -12.73 12.24 -29.28
CA ALA A 21 -13.94 11.59 -28.78
C ALA A 21 -13.59 10.13 -28.41
N PRO A 22 -13.92 9.63 -27.21
CA PRO A 22 -13.77 8.22 -26.93
C PRO A 22 -14.87 7.44 -27.68
N LEU A 23 -14.44 6.58 -28.60
CA LEU A 23 -15.29 5.60 -29.26
C LEU A 23 -15.79 4.62 -28.18
N ARG A 24 -17.00 4.84 -27.66
CA ARG A 24 -17.66 3.94 -26.73
C ARG A 24 -18.08 2.67 -27.48
N GLN A 25 -17.17 1.70 -27.58
CA GLN A 25 -17.53 0.34 -28.01
C GLN A 25 -18.58 -0.20 -27.05
N GLN A 26 -19.80 -0.35 -27.54
CA GLN A 26 -20.85 -1.09 -26.84
C GLN A 26 -20.46 -2.57 -26.83
N PHE A 27 -19.87 -3.02 -25.73
CA PHE A 27 -19.80 -4.46 -25.44
C PHE A 27 -21.22 -4.94 -25.17
N VAL A 28 -21.79 -5.65 -26.13
CA VAL A 28 -23.02 -6.42 -25.95
C VAL A 28 -22.67 -7.60 -25.05
N VAL A 29 -23.06 -7.53 -23.77
CA VAL A 29 -22.98 -8.67 -22.86
C VAL A 29 -24.04 -9.68 -23.29
N SER A 30 -23.65 -10.62 -24.15
CA SER A 30 -24.41 -11.84 -24.38
C SER A 30 -24.46 -12.62 -23.06
N ARG A 31 -25.65 -12.74 -22.46
CA ARG A 31 -25.89 -13.61 -21.30
C ARG A 31 -25.63 -15.06 -21.74
N VAL A 32 -24.48 -15.60 -21.36
CA VAL A 32 -24.24 -17.05 -21.42
C VAL A 32 -25.13 -17.70 -20.37
N ALA A 33 -26.13 -18.46 -20.82
CA ALA A 33 -26.95 -19.28 -19.95
C ALA A 33 -26.07 -20.33 -19.25
N ALA A 34 -26.12 -20.36 -17.92
CA ALA A 34 -25.43 -21.35 -17.11
C ALA A 34 -26.08 -22.73 -17.32
N THR A 35 -25.36 -23.66 -17.94
CA THR A 35 -25.71 -25.08 -17.91
C THR A 35 -25.20 -25.68 -16.60
N PRO A 36 -26.02 -26.42 -15.84
CA PRO A 36 -25.55 -27.07 -14.63
C PRO A 36 -24.64 -28.25 -15.01
N ALA A 37 -23.41 -28.24 -14.49
CA ALA A 37 -22.49 -29.36 -14.59
C ALA A 37 -23.07 -30.56 -13.81
N ILE A 38 -23.46 -31.60 -14.53
CA ILE A 38 -23.84 -32.89 -13.95
C ILE A 38 -22.57 -33.51 -13.38
N ARG A 39 -22.40 -33.42 -12.05
CA ARG A 39 -21.37 -34.17 -11.32
C ARG A 39 -21.83 -35.62 -11.21
N TRP A 40 -21.18 -36.50 -11.95
CA TRP A 40 -21.29 -37.95 -11.74
C TRP A 40 -20.51 -38.30 -10.48
N TYR A 41 -21.22 -38.68 -9.41
CA TYR A 41 -20.65 -39.32 -8.23
C TYR A 41 -20.98 -40.81 -8.34
N SER A 42 -19.98 -41.66 -8.55
CA SER A 42 -20.13 -43.10 -8.39
C SER A 42 -19.76 -43.45 -6.94
N ASP A 43 -20.74 -43.46 -6.05
CA ASP A 43 -20.65 -44.22 -4.80
C ASP A 43 -21.37 -45.56 -5.02
N ALA A 44 -20.60 -46.61 -5.28
CA ALA A 44 -21.04 -47.98 -5.14
C ALA A 44 -20.62 -48.47 -3.76
N ALA A 45 -21.60 -48.73 -2.90
CA ALA A 45 -21.41 -49.33 -1.58
C ALA A 45 -20.88 -50.78 -1.68
N PRO A 46 -19.99 -51.24 -0.79
CA PRO A 46 -19.59 -52.64 -0.74
C PRO A 46 -20.53 -53.43 0.20
N ALA A 47 -21.20 -54.45 -0.35
CA ALA A 47 -21.81 -55.53 0.42
C ALA A 47 -20.87 -56.75 0.48
N LYS A 48 -20.98 -57.46 1.60
CA LYS A 48 -20.07 -58.43 2.23
C LYS A 48 -20.12 -59.88 1.69
N GLU A 49 -19.08 -60.64 2.08
CA GLU A 49 -19.00 -62.11 2.31
C GLU A 49 -19.10 -63.01 1.05
N GLY A 50 -18.42 -64.14 0.83
CA GLY A 50 -17.54 -65.04 1.58
C GLY A 50 -17.56 -66.41 0.84
N GLU A 51 -16.39 -66.96 0.51
CA GLU A 51 -16.01 -68.34 0.05
C GLU A 51 -17.05 -69.44 -0.28
N ALA A 52 -16.89 -70.12 -1.44
CA ALA A 52 -16.49 -71.55 -1.58
C ALA A 52 -16.70 -72.15 -3.00
N ALA A 53 -15.65 -72.83 -3.52
CA ALA A 53 -15.59 -74.05 -4.38
C ALA A 53 -16.40 -74.12 -5.71
N GLU A 54 -15.99 -74.75 -6.84
CA GLU A 54 -15.02 -75.80 -7.13
C GLU A 54 -14.84 -75.95 -8.68
N LYS A 55 -13.61 -76.29 -9.15
CA LYS A 55 -13.22 -77.18 -10.29
C LYS A 55 -13.76 -76.90 -11.73
N LYS A 56 -13.00 -77.08 -12.82
CA LYS A 56 -11.95 -78.06 -13.15
C LYS A 56 -11.22 -77.69 -14.47
N GLU A 57 -9.93 -78.09 -14.55
CA GLU A 57 -9.13 -78.54 -15.74
C GLU A 57 -9.02 -77.58 -16.95
N GLY A 58 -7.87 -77.24 -17.54
CA GLY A 58 -6.53 -77.81 -17.55
C GLY A 58 -6.06 -77.76 -19.00
N GLU A 59 -5.10 -76.90 -19.36
CA GLU A 59 -4.40 -76.99 -20.66
C GLU A 59 -3.00 -76.35 -20.59
N THR A 60 -2.01 -77.25 -20.67
CA THR A 60 -0.87 -77.18 -21.60
C THR A 60 -0.02 -75.91 -21.64
N ALA A 61 1.10 -76.01 -20.92
CA ALA A 61 2.36 -75.42 -21.35
C ALA A 61 2.73 -75.95 -22.73
N GLU A 62 2.71 -75.07 -23.73
CA GLU A 62 3.69 -74.99 -24.82
C GLU A 62 3.31 -73.80 -25.70
N LYS A 63 3.99 -72.67 -25.54
CA LYS A 63 4.01 -71.62 -26.55
C LYS A 63 5.44 -71.36 -26.97
N LYS A 64 5.71 -71.96 -28.14
CA LYS A 64 6.86 -71.79 -29.02
C LYS A 64 7.41 -70.38 -29.00
N GLU A 65 8.73 -70.33 -28.92
CA GLU A 65 9.57 -69.20 -29.25
C GLU A 65 9.34 -68.72 -30.69
N ASP A 66 9.72 -67.46 -30.89
CA ASP A 66 9.91 -66.73 -32.14
C ASP A 66 8.72 -66.08 -32.85
N ALA A 67 8.27 -64.96 -32.24
CA ALA A 67 8.29 -63.66 -32.91
C ALA A 67 8.27 -62.49 -31.88
N PRO A 68 9.41 -62.06 -31.29
CA PRO A 68 9.41 -61.01 -30.25
C PRO A 68 9.95 -59.64 -30.69
N SER A 69 10.30 -59.41 -31.96
CA SER A 69 10.99 -58.17 -32.35
C SER A 69 10.09 -56.94 -32.46
N ALA A 70 8.89 -57.05 -33.04
CA ALA A 70 8.05 -55.87 -33.32
C ALA A 70 7.26 -55.36 -32.10
N ALA A 71 6.80 -56.26 -31.22
CA ALA A 71 6.05 -55.90 -30.01
C ALA A 71 6.95 -55.27 -28.91
N ASN A 72 8.23 -55.63 -28.87
CA ASN A 72 9.20 -55.01 -27.95
C ASN A 72 9.59 -53.58 -28.38
N ASP A 73 9.67 -53.30 -29.67
CA ASP A 73 9.93 -51.95 -30.19
C ASP A 73 8.78 -50.98 -29.93
N GLU A 74 7.53 -51.43 -30.04
CA GLU A 74 6.36 -50.62 -29.66
C GLU A 74 6.29 -50.40 -28.15
N ALA A 75 6.58 -51.43 -27.35
CA ALA A 75 6.65 -51.31 -25.89
C ALA A 75 7.78 -50.36 -25.43
N ALA A 76 8.92 -50.35 -26.11
CA ALA A 76 10.03 -49.43 -25.82
C ALA A 76 9.66 -47.98 -26.17
N LYS A 77 9.04 -47.73 -27.33
CA LYS A 77 8.55 -46.40 -27.73
C LYS A 77 7.47 -45.86 -26.79
N LEU A 78 6.56 -46.71 -26.31
CA LEU A 78 5.55 -46.34 -25.33
C LEU A 78 6.17 -45.97 -23.98
N LYS A 79 7.18 -46.71 -23.51
CA LYS A 79 7.92 -46.37 -22.28
C LYS A 79 8.63 -45.02 -22.39
N GLU A 80 9.31 -44.75 -23.50
CA GLU A 80 9.92 -43.44 -23.75
C GLU A 80 8.91 -42.29 -23.78
N GLN A 81 7.71 -42.53 -24.33
CA GLN A 81 6.63 -41.53 -24.31
C GLN A 81 6.08 -41.29 -22.90
N ILE A 82 5.97 -42.33 -22.08
CA ILE A 82 5.55 -42.22 -20.67
C ILE A 82 6.60 -41.43 -19.89
N GLU A 83 7.89 -41.75 -20.04
CA GLU A 83 8.97 -41.02 -19.36
C GLU A 83 9.04 -39.54 -19.77
N LYS A 84 8.80 -39.22 -21.05
CA LYS A 84 8.71 -37.83 -21.51
C LYS A 84 7.53 -37.11 -20.86
N LYS A 85 6.35 -37.73 -20.82
CA LYS A 85 5.17 -37.17 -20.14
C LYS A 85 5.37 -37.02 -18.64
N ASP A 86 6.06 -37.95 -17.99
CA ASP A 86 6.35 -37.86 -16.55
C ASP A 86 7.29 -36.69 -16.25
N LYS A 87 8.31 -36.46 -17.09
CA LYS A 87 9.18 -35.28 -17.02
C LYS A 87 8.39 -33.98 -17.23
N GLU A 88 7.53 -33.94 -18.25
CA GLU A 88 6.65 -32.78 -18.48
C GLU A 88 5.71 -32.53 -17.30
N ILE A 89 5.14 -33.58 -16.68
CA ILE A 89 4.29 -33.46 -15.49
C ILE A 89 5.08 -32.90 -14.31
N ILE A 90 6.32 -33.33 -14.10
CA ILE A 90 7.18 -32.81 -13.03
C ILE A 90 7.49 -31.33 -13.27
N GLU A 91 7.86 -30.94 -14.49
CA GLU A 91 8.11 -29.54 -14.85
C GLU A 91 6.86 -28.66 -14.69
N LEU A 92 5.69 -29.15 -15.11
CA LEU A 92 4.43 -28.43 -14.96
C LEU A 92 4.01 -28.29 -13.50
N LYS A 93 4.23 -29.33 -12.68
CA LYS A 93 3.99 -29.27 -11.23
C LYS A 93 4.92 -28.26 -10.57
N ASP A 94 6.20 -28.21 -10.92
CA ASP A 94 7.14 -27.22 -10.39
C ASP A 94 6.72 -25.79 -10.78
N LYS A 95 6.42 -25.56 -12.07
CA LYS A 95 5.91 -24.27 -12.56
C LYS A 95 4.62 -23.86 -11.84
N TYR A 96 3.70 -24.80 -11.65
CA TYR A 96 2.45 -24.56 -10.95
C TYR A 96 2.69 -24.19 -9.49
N LEU A 97 3.47 -24.98 -8.74
CA LEU A 97 3.80 -24.71 -7.34
C LEU A 97 4.48 -23.35 -7.17
N ARG A 98 5.43 -23.01 -8.07
CA ARG A 98 6.06 -21.70 -8.08
C ARG A 98 5.05 -20.58 -8.34
N SER A 99 4.18 -20.73 -9.35
CA SER A 99 3.16 -19.72 -9.64
C SER A 99 2.18 -19.50 -8.48
N VAL A 100 1.84 -20.57 -7.75
CA VAL A 100 0.97 -20.50 -6.56
C VAL A 100 1.69 -19.77 -5.43
N ALA A 101 2.99 -20.02 -5.24
CA ALA A 101 3.81 -19.28 -4.27
C ALA A 101 3.91 -17.80 -4.63
N ASP A 102 4.19 -17.46 -5.89
CA ASP A 102 4.26 -16.08 -6.36
C ASP A 102 2.94 -15.35 -6.18
N PHE A 103 1.82 -16.01 -6.45
CA PHE A 103 0.49 -15.45 -6.24
C PHE A 103 0.19 -15.17 -4.77
N ARG A 104 0.57 -16.07 -3.85
CA ARG A 104 0.44 -15.83 -2.40
C ARG A 104 1.29 -14.66 -1.94
N ASN A 105 2.54 -14.59 -2.38
CA ASN A 105 3.44 -13.47 -2.08
C ASN A 105 2.85 -12.14 -2.59
N LEU A 106 2.27 -12.13 -3.79
CA LEU A 106 1.60 -10.97 -4.35
C LEU A 106 0.37 -10.58 -3.53
N GLN A 107 -0.48 -11.53 -3.13
CA GLN A 107 -1.63 -11.27 -2.28
C GLN A 107 -1.23 -10.64 -0.94
N GLU A 108 -0.22 -11.19 -0.28
CA GLU A 108 0.27 -10.62 0.98
C GLU A 108 0.87 -9.23 0.81
N ARG A 109 1.62 -9.01 -0.28
CA ARG A 109 2.22 -7.72 -0.59
C ARG A 109 1.14 -6.68 -0.87
N THR A 110 0.19 -6.98 -1.74
CA THR A 110 -0.93 -6.09 -2.07
C THR A 110 -1.82 -5.81 -0.85
N ALA A 111 -2.03 -6.79 0.04
CA ALA A 111 -2.72 -6.57 1.30
C ALA A 111 -1.97 -5.59 2.22
N ARG A 112 -0.63 -5.67 2.29
CA ARG A 112 0.19 -4.72 3.05
C ARG A 112 0.19 -3.32 2.40
N GLU A 113 0.34 -3.23 1.09
CA GLU A 113 0.31 -1.96 0.35
C GLU A 113 -1.05 -1.27 0.45
N THR A 114 -2.15 -2.01 0.36
CA THR A 114 -3.50 -1.45 0.51
C THR A 114 -3.80 -0.97 1.92
N LYS A 115 -3.30 -1.66 2.96
CA LYS A 115 -3.37 -1.17 4.35
C LYS A 115 -2.57 0.13 4.51
N ALA A 116 -1.30 0.13 4.09
CA ALA A 116 -0.46 1.33 4.15
C ALA A 116 -1.07 2.50 3.36
N ALA A 117 -1.64 2.25 2.18
CA ALA A 117 -2.30 3.27 1.39
C ALA A 117 -3.51 3.87 2.11
N LYS A 118 -4.28 3.07 2.88
CA LYS A 118 -5.40 3.56 3.69
C LYS A 118 -4.90 4.37 4.89
N ASP A 119 -3.94 3.83 5.64
CA ASP A 119 -3.42 4.43 6.87
C ASP A 119 -2.73 5.78 6.59
N PHE A 120 -2.13 5.95 5.41
CA PHE A 120 -1.41 7.16 5.00
C PHE A 120 -2.09 7.94 3.87
N ALA A 121 -3.35 7.64 3.52
CA ALA A 121 -4.10 8.34 2.47
C ALA A 121 -4.19 9.86 2.74
N ILE A 122 -4.37 10.22 4.01
CA ILE A 122 -4.54 11.61 4.45
C ILE A 122 -3.22 12.35 4.66
N GLN A 123 -2.07 11.72 4.40
CA GLN A 123 -0.76 12.30 4.73
C GLN A 123 -0.53 13.68 4.10
N ARG A 124 -0.89 13.85 2.82
CA ARG A 124 -0.72 15.13 2.12
C ARG A 124 -1.66 16.21 2.69
N PHE A 125 -2.92 15.86 2.89
CA PHE A 125 -3.90 16.76 3.49
C PHE A 125 -3.49 17.17 4.92
N ALA A 126 -3.00 16.23 5.72
CA ALA A 126 -2.51 16.47 7.05
C ALA A 126 -1.32 17.43 7.08
N ARG A 127 -0.39 17.33 6.10
CA ARG A 127 0.75 18.25 5.99
C ARG A 127 0.29 19.70 5.78
N ASP A 128 -0.63 19.91 4.85
CA ASP A 128 -1.16 21.24 4.54
C ASP A 128 -1.97 21.81 5.73
N LEU A 129 -2.69 20.95 6.45
CA LEU A 129 -3.46 21.35 7.63
C LEU A 129 -2.56 21.69 8.83
N VAL A 130 -1.47 20.96 9.02
CA VAL A 130 -0.48 21.23 10.08
C VAL A 130 0.14 22.63 9.94
N GLU A 131 0.34 23.13 8.71
CA GLU A 131 0.78 24.52 8.49
C GLU A 131 -0.22 25.55 9.02
N SER A 132 -1.53 25.25 8.92
CA SER A 132 -2.58 26.10 9.48
C SER A 132 -2.59 26.09 11.01
N VAL A 133 -2.33 24.93 11.64
CA VAL A 133 -2.19 24.80 13.09
C VAL A 133 -1.02 25.66 13.59
N ASP A 134 0.13 25.63 12.91
CA ASP A 134 1.28 26.46 13.28
C ASP A 134 0.97 27.97 13.19
N ASN A 135 0.14 28.38 12.22
CA ASN A 135 -0.29 29.77 12.12
C ASN A 135 -1.17 30.17 13.32
N LEU A 136 -2.00 29.26 13.83
CA LEU A 136 -2.79 29.49 15.06
C LEU A 136 -1.88 29.58 16.29
N ASP A 137 -0.90 28.68 16.44
CA ASP A 137 0.11 28.77 17.52
C ASP A 137 0.87 30.10 17.45
N ARG A 138 1.27 30.54 16.25
CA ARG A 138 1.96 31.82 16.06
C ARG A 138 1.06 33.00 16.42
N ALA A 139 -0.22 32.94 16.07
CA ALA A 139 -1.19 33.97 16.45
C ALA A 139 -1.35 34.07 17.97
N LEU A 140 -1.44 32.92 18.67
CA LEU A 140 -1.48 32.87 20.13
C LEU A 140 -0.19 33.42 20.76
N GLY A 141 0.98 33.11 20.19
CA GLY A 141 2.28 33.62 20.66
C GLY A 141 2.55 35.11 20.34
N THR A 142 1.78 35.74 19.46
CA THR A 142 1.98 37.14 19.08
C THR A 142 1.47 38.10 20.17
N VAL A 143 0.50 37.67 20.98
CA VAL A 143 -0.06 38.49 22.05
C VAL A 143 0.85 38.37 23.30
N PRO A 144 1.50 39.45 23.75
CA PRO A 144 2.34 39.40 24.94
C PRO A 144 1.52 39.08 26.18
N ALA A 145 2.07 38.25 27.08
CA ALA A 145 1.40 37.85 28.32
C ALA A 145 1.01 39.03 29.23
N GLU A 146 1.67 40.18 29.10
CA GLU A 146 1.32 41.41 29.83
C GLU A 146 0.00 42.03 29.34
N LYS A 147 -0.27 41.96 28.04
CA LYS A 147 -1.52 42.50 27.45
C LYS A 147 -2.72 41.61 27.72
N LEU A 148 -2.49 40.32 27.96
CA LEU A 148 -3.53 39.37 28.41
C LEU A 148 -3.97 39.62 29.86
N LYS A 149 -3.24 40.44 30.63
CA LYS A 149 -3.59 40.86 31.99
C LYS A 149 -4.14 42.28 32.06
N SER A 150 -4.22 42.99 30.92
CA SER A 150 -4.78 44.33 30.83
C SER A 150 -6.31 44.31 30.75
N ASP A 151 -6.97 45.43 31.05
CA ASP A 151 -8.45 45.57 31.09
C ASP A 151 -9.16 45.41 29.72
N ASN A 152 -8.44 45.01 28.66
CA ASN A 152 -8.99 44.85 27.32
C ASN A 152 -9.73 43.52 27.18
N ALA A 153 -10.97 43.48 27.68
CA ALA A 153 -11.83 42.28 27.66
C ALA A 153 -11.99 41.66 26.25
N ASP A 154 -12.07 42.49 25.20
CA ASP A 154 -12.23 42.01 23.82
C ASP A 154 -11.02 41.21 23.32
N LEU A 155 -9.81 41.61 23.71
CA LEU A 155 -8.58 40.91 23.31
C LEU A 155 -8.45 39.56 24.04
N ILE A 156 -8.84 39.52 25.31
CA ILE A 156 -8.85 38.29 26.11
C ILE A 156 -9.86 37.30 25.54
N ALA A 157 -11.09 37.76 25.26
CA ALA A 157 -12.13 36.92 24.66
C ALA A 157 -11.72 36.38 23.28
N LEU A 158 -11.06 37.19 22.45
CA LEU A 158 -10.55 36.74 21.16
C LEU A 158 -9.44 35.69 21.31
N HIS A 159 -8.47 35.94 22.19
CA HIS A 159 -7.37 35.00 22.45
C HIS A 159 -7.91 33.65 22.96
N ASP A 160 -8.87 33.68 23.88
CA ASP A 160 -9.49 32.47 24.41
C ASP A 160 -10.30 31.72 23.34
N GLY A 161 -11.02 32.43 22.47
CA GLY A 161 -11.71 31.82 21.33
C GLY A 161 -10.76 31.10 20.36
N ILE A 162 -9.60 31.70 20.07
CA ILE A 162 -8.56 31.08 19.24
C ILE A 162 -7.99 29.84 19.95
N LYS A 163 -7.69 29.93 21.25
CA LYS A 163 -7.16 28.83 22.05
C LYS A 163 -8.13 27.64 22.13
N MET A 164 -9.42 27.91 22.27
CA MET A 164 -10.47 26.89 22.22
C MET A 164 -10.52 26.20 20.85
N THR A 165 -10.42 26.97 19.78
CA THR A 165 -10.42 26.44 18.41
C THR A 165 -9.21 25.55 18.15
N ASP A 166 -8.01 25.97 18.58
CA ASP A 166 -6.78 25.17 18.50
C ASP A 166 -6.92 23.84 19.27
N THR A 167 -7.46 23.90 20.49
CA THR A 167 -7.67 22.71 21.32
C THR A 167 -8.63 21.72 20.67
N ILE A 168 -9.74 22.21 20.10
CA ILE A 168 -10.71 21.37 19.38
C ILE A 168 -10.05 20.75 18.14
N LEU A 169 -9.28 21.54 17.39
CA LEU A 169 -8.58 21.08 16.19
C LEU A 169 -7.53 20.01 16.50
N ILE A 170 -6.72 20.18 17.55
CA ILE A 170 -5.76 19.17 17.98
C ILE A 170 -6.50 17.88 18.39
N ASN A 171 -7.62 18.00 19.10
CA ASN A 171 -8.42 16.84 19.51
C ASN A 171 -9.07 16.11 18.32
N THR A 172 -9.48 16.81 17.26
CA THR A 172 -9.98 16.16 16.05
C THR A 172 -8.86 15.48 15.28
N LEU A 173 -7.67 16.08 15.20
CA LEU A 173 -6.51 15.47 14.56
C LEU A 173 -6.06 14.19 15.27
N LYS A 174 -6.06 14.18 16.61
CA LYS A 174 -5.78 12.98 17.42
C LYS A 174 -6.71 11.81 17.09
N LYS A 175 -8.00 12.06 16.85
CA LYS A 175 -8.97 11.02 16.44
C LYS A 175 -8.63 10.38 15.09
N HIS A 176 -7.92 11.10 14.22
CA HIS A 176 -7.47 10.61 12.92
C HIS A 176 -6.02 10.07 12.95
N GLY A 177 -5.45 9.85 14.14
CA GLY A 177 -4.11 9.30 14.32
C GLY A 177 -2.98 10.30 14.12
N LEU A 178 -3.29 11.61 14.10
CA LEU A 178 -2.28 12.68 14.13
C LEU A 178 -1.95 13.07 15.57
N GLU A 179 -0.72 12.78 15.99
CA GLU A 179 -0.21 13.10 17.31
C GLU A 179 0.82 14.23 17.22
N ARG A 180 0.59 15.28 18.00
CA ARG A 180 1.53 16.38 18.19
C ARG A 180 2.49 16.01 19.32
N PHE A 181 3.77 16.19 19.09
CA PHE A 181 4.80 15.99 20.10
C PHE A 181 5.68 17.24 20.22
N ASP A 182 6.04 17.58 21.46
CA ASP A 182 6.93 18.70 21.79
C ASP A 182 8.07 18.19 22.69
N PRO A 183 9.28 17.98 22.14
CA PRO A 183 10.41 17.44 22.89
C PRO A 183 10.89 18.37 24.02
N SER A 184 10.58 19.67 23.95
CA SER A 184 11.03 20.66 24.91
C SER A 184 10.23 20.66 26.21
N GLU A 185 8.97 20.23 26.17
CA GLU A 185 8.12 20.09 27.37
C GLU A 185 8.51 18.85 28.18
N THR A 186 8.83 17.75 27.49
CA THR A 186 9.25 16.50 28.15
C THR A 186 10.70 16.54 28.63
N GLY A 187 11.55 17.37 28.02
CA GLY A 187 12.99 17.36 28.27
C GLY A 187 13.67 16.12 27.69
N ASP A 188 13.15 15.61 26.56
CA ASP A 188 13.64 14.39 25.95
C ASP A 188 15.03 14.56 25.33
N LYS A 189 15.79 13.46 25.30
CA LYS A 189 17.06 13.38 24.56
C LYS A 189 16.80 13.54 23.06
N PHE A 190 17.73 14.16 22.37
CA PHE A 190 17.64 14.35 20.92
C PHE A 190 17.69 13.00 20.17
N ASP A 191 16.60 12.66 19.46
CA ASP A 191 16.53 11.54 18.52
C ASP A 191 16.52 12.05 17.07
N PRO A 192 17.55 11.75 16.25
CA PRO A 192 17.62 12.15 14.84
C PRO A 192 16.46 11.63 13.96
N ASN A 193 15.76 10.57 14.36
CA ASN A 193 14.65 10.02 13.57
C ASN A 193 13.39 10.89 13.66
N ILE A 194 13.24 11.64 14.74
CA ILE A 194 12.01 12.35 15.11
C ILE A 194 12.26 13.87 15.20
N HIS A 195 13.49 14.29 15.49
CA HIS A 195 13.87 15.67 15.76
C HIS A 195 14.84 16.21 14.69
N GLU A 196 14.66 17.49 14.34
CA GLU A 196 15.56 18.26 13.49
C GLU A 196 16.27 19.33 14.35
N ALA A 197 17.57 19.17 14.59
CA ALA A 197 18.36 20.14 15.36
C ALA A 197 18.70 21.36 14.50
N VAL A 198 18.09 22.50 14.81
CA VAL A 198 18.30 23.75 14.05
C VAL A 198 19.48 24.55 14.59
N PHE A 199 19.71 24.51 15.90
CA PHE A 199 20.78 25.26 16.56
C PHE A 199 21.19 24.62 17.88
N GLN A 200 22.37 24.98 18.35
CA GLN A 200 22.93 24.53 19.62
C GLN A 200 23.20 25.73 20.52
N ALA A 201 22.87 25.62 21.80
CA ALA A 201 23.15 26.67 22.78
C ALA A 201 23.65 26.07 24.09
N PRO A 202 24.63 26.71 24.77
CA PRO A 202 25.03 26.31 26.10
C PRO A 202 23.91 26.65 27.09
N GLN A 203 23.52 25.68 27.93
CA GLN A 203 22.54 25.84 28.99
C GLN A 203 23.07 25.11 30.23
N PRO A 204 23.62 25.85 31.22
CA PRO A 204 24.29 25.24 32.38
C PRO A 204 23.36 24.39 33.24
N ASP A 205 22.04 24.59 33.11
CA ASP A 205 21.01 23.91 33.90
C ASP A 205 20.56 22.57 33.30
N LYS A 206 20.99 22.20 32.08
CA LYS A 206 20.51 21.01 31.35
C LYS A 206 21.65 20.14 30.83
N GLU A 207 21.37 18.84 30.71
CA GLU A 207 22.30 17.85 30.17
C GLU A 207 22.60 18.07 28.68
N ASP A 208 23.81 17.73 28.26
CA ASP A 208 24.22 17.77 26.86
C ASP A 208 23.40 16.82 26.00
N GLY A 209 23.02 17.27 24.80
CA GLY A 209 22.20 16.50 23.87
C GLY A 209 20.70 16.48 24.20
N CYS A 210 20.26 17.22 25.22
CA CYS A 210 18.84 17.41 25.53
C CYS A 210 18.21 18.48 24.61
N CYS A 211 16.95 18.30 24.25
CA CYS A 211 16.14 19.33 23.59
C CYS A 211 15.72 20.39 24.62
N PHE A 212 16.18 21.64 24.49
CA PHE A 212 15.80 22.69 25.46
C PHE A 212 14.65 23.58 24.98
N HIS A 213 14.50 23.75 23.67
CA HIS A 213 13.50 24.64 23.08
C HIS A 213 13.03 24.09 21.74
N THR A 214 11.71 24.07 21.53
CA THR A 214 11.10 23.69 20.25
C THR A 214 10.65 24.95 19.52
N GLN A 215 11.24 25.22 18.37
CA GLN A 215 10.80 26.32 17.49
C GLN A 215 9.53 25.96 16.72
N GLN A 216 9.46 24.73 16.24
CA GLN A 216 8.34 24.21 15.47
C GLN A 216 8.00 22.80 15.96
N LYS A 217 6.77 22.62 16.41
CA LYS A 217 6.32 21.35 17.00
C LYS A 217 6.21 20.26 15.94
N GLY A 218 6.49 19.03 16.35
CA GLY A 218 6.48 17.87 15.47
C GLY A 218 5.13 17.19 15.41
N PHE A 219 4.89 16.45 14.33
CA PHE A 219 3.66 15.68 14.13
C PHE A 219 3.97 14.27 13.61
N MET A 220 3.30 13.27 14.20
CA MET A 220 3.31 11.88 13.77
C MET A 220 1.93 11.48 13.28
N LEU A 221 1.88 10.67 12.22
CA LEU A 221 0.66 10.06 11.69
C LEU A 221 0.79 8.54 11.83
N ASN A 222 -0.05 7.91 12.64
CA ASN A 222 -0.08 6.45 12.82
C ASN A 222 1.32 5.84 13.07
N GLY A 223 2.14 6.49 13.91
CA GLY A 223 3.50 6.06 14.26
C GLY A 223 4.60 6.44 13.24
N ARG A 224 4.25 7.08 12.12
CA ARG A 224 5.22 7.60 11.15
C ARG A 224 5.39 9.11 11.31
N VAL A 225 6.62 9.60 11.29
CA VAL A 225 6.91 11.05 11.33
C VAL A 225 6.38 11.72 10.07
N LEU A 226 5.41 12.63 10.23
CA LEU A 226 4.88 13.47 9.15
C LEU A 226 5.78 14.69 8.94
N ARG A 227 6.17 15.31 10.07
CA ARG A 227 7.08 16.45 10.15
C ARG A 227 7.88 16.35 11.46
N PRO A 228 9.22 16.44 11.40
CA PRO A 228 10.05 16.44 12.60
C PRO A 228 9.84 17.71 13.42
N ALA A 229 10.07 17.63 14.73
CA ALA A 229 10.11 18.82 15.57
C ALA A 229 11.44 19.55 15.36
N LYS A 230 11.39 20.86 15.11
CA LYS A 230 12.59 21.70 15.03
C LYS A 230 12.98 22.15 16.41
N VAL A 231 14.12 21.67 16.88
CA VAL A 231 14.57 21.83 18.26
C VAL A 231 15.94 22.51 18.34
N GLY A 232 16.14 23.25 19.43
CA GLY A 232 17.44 23.66 19.92
C GLY A 232 17.98 22.59 20.87
N VAL A 233 19.22 22.16 20.64
CA VAL A 233 19.89 21.13 21.45
C VAL A 233 20.90 21.78 22.38
N VAL A 234 21.00 21.30 23.61
CA VAL A 234 22.00 21.76 24.57
C VAL A 234 23.37 21.20 24.19
N LYS A 235 24.34 22.09 24.11
CA LYS A 235 25.74 21.72 24.03
C LYS A 235 26.52 22.64 24.97
N ASN A 236 26.81 22.13 26.15
CA ASN A 236 27.70 22.78 27.08
C ASN A 236 29.14 22.63 26.53
N ALA A 237 29.82 23.76 26.42
CA ALA A 237 31.17 23.85 25.87
C ALA A 237 32.20 23.37 26.89
#